data_AF-R9PRZ1-F1
#
_entry.id   AF-R9PRZ1-F1
#
_cell.length_a   1.000
_cell.length_b   1.000
_cell.length_c   1.000
_cell.angle_alpha   90.00
_cell.angle_beta   90.00
_cell.angle_gamma   90.00
#
_symmetry.space_group_name_H-M   'P 1'
#
loop_
_entity.id
_entity.type
_entity.pdbx_description
1 polymer ?
#
loop_
_entity_poly.entity_id
_entity_poly.type
_entity_poly.pdbx_seq_one_letter_code
_entity_poly.pdbx_strand_id
1 'polypeptide(L)'
;MKLSRRSLLKYSIATAALASGGAWLVSPASIDFKPMPKLTLKPQYQQVFWYLIPAFLEGAVASDDVARKQHVLANIDQAFSILEPHTQAELNQLLEILASRGGWLLLSAGAAQLSELSIAQRLLLLQQWQQHYLQLLRQAYQGLHELITAAWYGDPTAWPELAYHLPVQARGLVND
;
A
#
# COMPACT_ATOMS: atom_id res chain seq x y z
N MET A 1 -0.67 -19.03 51.71
CA MET A 1 -0.42 -18.62 50.30
C MET A 1 0.97 -19.10 49.91
N LYS A 2 1.05 -20.07 48.98
CA LYS A 2 2.31 -20.65 48.49
C LYS A 2 2.53 -20.15 47.06
N LEU A 3 3.66 -19.49 46.82
CA LEU A 3 4.16 -19.19 45.49
C LEU A 3 5.11 -20.31 45.06
N SER A 4 4.87 -20.93 43.90
CA SER A 4 5.82 -21.77 43.16
C SER A 4 5.42 -21.71 41.68
N ARG A 5 6.14 -20.97 40.84
CA ARG A 5 7.34 -21.38 40.07
C ARG A 5 7.08 -22.58 39.15
N ARG A 6 7.22 -22.32 37.84
CA ARG A 6 7.34 -23.23 36.67
C ARG A 6 6.04 -23.45 35.89
N SER A 7 5.88 -22.70 34.80
CA SER A 7 5.54 -23.31 33.52
C SER A 7 5.78 -22.33 32.36
N LEU A 8 6.96 -22.45 31.73
CA LEU A 8 7.13 -22.47 30.27
C LEU A 8 6.65 -21.20 29.51
N LEU A 9 7.44 -20.13 29.39
CA LEU A 9 8.52 -20.03 28.37
C LEU A 9 8.48 -21.17 27.34
N LYS A 10 7.44 -21.19 26.50
CA LYS A 10 7.31 -22.06 25.31
C LYS A 10 6.58 -21.37 24.15
N TYR A 11 6.89 -20.11 23.89
CA TYR A 11 6.70 -19.57 22.55
C TYR A 11 8.06 -19.11 22.04
N SER A 12 8.71 -20.08 21.40
CA SER A 12 9.99 -19.98 20.71
C SER A 12 9.93 -18.90 19.63
N ILE A 13 10.95 -18.04 19.63
CA ILE A 13 11.32 -17.19 18.51
C ILE A 13 11.59 -18.12 17.32
N ALA A 14 10.76 -18.04 16.29
CA ALA A 14 11.04 -18.67 15.01
C ALA A 14 12.13 -17.85 14.32
N THR A 15 13.39 -18.09 14.68
CA THR A 15 14.55 -17.59 13.94
C THR A 15 14.64 -18.39 12.64
N ALA A 16 13.98 -17.91 11.58
CA ALA A 16 14.20 -18.41 10.24
C ALA A 16 15.55 -17.89 9.73
N ALA A 17 16.61 -18.66 9.99
CA ALA A 17 17.88 -18.49 9.32
C ALA A 17 17.75 -18.96 7.87
N LEU A 18 17.61 -18.02 6.92
CA LEU A 18 17.89 -18.27 5.52
C LEU A 18 19.30 -17.77 5.22
N ALA A 19 20.27 -18.66 5.40
CA ALA A 19 21.56 -18.57 4.73
C ALA A 19 21.40 -19.14 3.31
N SER A 20 20.97 -18.30 2.37
CA SER A 20 21.23 -18.48 0.94
C SER A 20 22.26 -17.43 0.53
N GLY A 21 23.47 -17.91 0.25
CA GLY A 21 24.63 -17.08 -0.06
C GLY A 21 24.46 -16.23 -1.32
N GLY A 22 24.90 -14.97 -1.23
CA GLY A 22 25.83 -14.35 -2.18
C GLY A 22 25.41 -14.05 -3.63
N ALA A 23 24.24 -14.47 -4.11
CA ALA A 23 23.83 -14.27 -5.51
C ALA A 23 22.57 -13.40 -5.70
N TRP A 24 22.09 -12.71 -4.67
CA TRP A 24 20.88 -11.86 -4.75
C TRP A 24 21.14 -10.40 -5.17
N LEU A 25 22.38 -10.03 -5.52
CA LEU A 25 22.68 -8.64 -5.89
C LEU A 25 22.18 -8.24 -7.28
N VAL A 26 21.79 -9.18 -8.15
CA VAL A 26 21.25 -8.86 -9.48
C VAL A 26 20.26 -9.94 -9.92
N SER A 27 19.14 -10.09 -9.20
CA SER A 27 17.91 -10.44 -9.89
C SER A 27 17.26 -9.12 -10.24
N PRO A 28 17.31 -8.66 -11.50
CA PRO A 28 16.36 -7.66 -11.93
C PRO A 28 15.03 -8.42 -11.98
N ALA A 29 14.34 -8.51 -10.83
CA ALA A 29 12.91 -8.72 -10.86
C ALA A 29 12.42 -7.65 -11.85
N SER A 30 11.97 -8.09 -13.02
CA SER A 30 11.53 -7.18 -14.07
C SER A 30 10.48 -6.30 -13.43
N ILE A 31 10.86 -5.05 -13.17
CA ILE A 31 9.97 -4.06 -12.57
C ILE A 31 8.91 -3.85 -13.64
N ASP A 32 7.78 -4.55 -13.51
CA ASP A 32 6.62 -4.38 -14.38
C ASP A 32 5.85 -3.12 -13.98
N PHE A 33 6.60 -2.02 -13.87
CA PHE A 33 6.10 -0.69 -13.60
C PHE A 33 6.83 0.27 -14.54
N LYS A 34 6.03 1.02 -15.30
CA LYS A 34 6.50 2.13 -16.13
C LYS A 34 5.85 3.40 -15.60
N PRO A 35 6.63 4.41 -15.20
CA PRO A 35 6.07 5.64 -14.69
C PRO A 35 5.26 6.36 -15.78
N MET A 36 4.15 6.93 -15.37
CA MET A 36 3.25 7.69 -16.22
C MET A 36 3.74 9.15 -16.24
N PRO A 37 4.20 9.67 -17.39
CA PRO A 37 4.85 10.99 -17.46
C PRO A 37 3.88 12.17 -17.31
N LYS A 38 2.57 11.92 -17.42
CA LYS A 38 1.53 12.96 -17.30
C LYS A 38 1.07 13.23 -15.87
N LEU A 39 1.47 12.37 -14.91
CA LEU A 39 1.07 12.50 -13.52
C LEU A 39 2.00 13.45 -12.77
N THR A 40 1.45 14.16 -11.79
CA THR A 40 2.18 15.09 -10.93
C THR A 40 3.04 14.35 -9.90
N LEU A 41 2.55 13.19 -9.44
CA LEU A 41 3.25 12.29 -8.54
C LEU A 41 4.60 11.85 -9.12
N LYS A 42 5.65 11.89 -8.29
CA LYS A 42 6.99 11.45 -8.69
C LYS A 42 6.98 9.97 -9.11
N PRO A 43 7.84 9.55 -10.07
CA PRO A 43 7.94 8.16 -10.53
C PRO A 43 8.08 7.13 -9.40
N GLN A 44 8.86 7.46 -8.36
CA GLN A 44 9.08 6.57 -7.22
C GLN A 44 7.85 6.41 -6.32
N TYR A 45 7.00 7.45 -6.22
CA TYR A 45 5.74 7.38 -5.47
C TYR A 45 4.70 6.59 -6.24
N GLN A 46 4.64 6.81 -7.56
CA GLN A 46 3.81 6.02 -8.46
C GLN A 46 4.12 4.52 -8.34
N GLN A 47 5.40 4.15 -8.22
CA GLN A 47 5.82 2.77 -8.02
C GLN A 47 5.33 2.19 -6.68
N VAL A 48 5.35 2.97 -5.59
CA VAL A 48 4.82 2.54 -4.29
C VAL A 48 3.32 2.22 -4.42
N PHE A 49 2.53 3.13 -4.98
CA PHE A 49 1.10 2.90 -5.19
C PHE A 49 0.83 1.72 -6.13
N TRP A 50 1.59 1.58 -7.22
CA TRP A 50 1.46 0.49 -8.18
C TRP A 50 1.44 -0.90 -7.53
N TYR A 51 2.31 -1.12 -6.54
CA TYR A 51 2.40 -2.40 -5.85
C TYR A 51 1.40 -2.56 -4.70
N LEU A 52 0.93 -1.44 -4.13
CA LEU A 52 0.01 -1.44 -3.00
C LEU A 52 -1.46 -1.48 -3.41
N ILE A 53 -1.83 -0.96 -4.59
CA ILE A 53 -3.22 -0.92 -5.10
C ILE A 53 -3.92 -2.29 -5.00
N PRO A 54 -3.37 -3.41 -5.53
CA PRO A 54 -4.05 -4.70 -5.45
C PRO A 54 -4.25 -5.21 -4.02
N ALA A 55 -3.35 -4.85 -3.10
CA ALA A 55 -3.45 -5.24 -1.71
C ALA A 55 -4.51 -4.41 -0.97
N PHE A 56 -4.51 -3.09 -1.11
CA PHE A 56 -5.51 -2.24 -0.46
C PHE A 56 -6.93 -2.45 -0.98
N LEU A 57 -7.08 -2.79 -2.26
CA LEU A 57 -8.38 -3.07 -2.86
C LEU A 57 -8.79 -4.55 -2.75
N GLU A 58 -8.12 -5.32 -1.89
CA GLU A 58 -8.42 -6.74 -1.60
C GLU A 58 -8.58 -7.62 -2.85
N GLY A 59 -7.81 -7.34 -3.91
CA GLY A 59 -7.89 -8.06 -5.18
C GLY A 59 -9.00 -7.62 -6.12
N ALA A 60 -9.79 -6.59 -5.81
CA ALA A 60 -10.74 -5.98 -6.76
C ALA A 60 -10.04 -5.47 -8.02
N VAL A 61 -8.76 -5.09 -7.89
CA VAL A 61 -7.84 -4.86 -9.01
C VAL A 61 -6.80 -5.98 -9.03
N ALA A 62 -6.80 -6.78 -10.10
CA ALA A 62 -5.84 -7.86 -10.26
C ALA A 62 -4.41 -7.32 -10.42
N SER A 63 -3.41 -8.07 -9.96
CA SER A 63 -2.01 -7.62 -10.02
C SER A 63 -1.44 -7.52 -11.43
N ASP A 64 -2.00 -8.25 -12.39
CA ASP A 64 -1.65 -8.26 -13.81
C ASP A 64 -2.51 -7.29 -14.65
N ASP A 65 -3.55 -6.68 -14.07
CA ASP A 65 -4.40 -5.69 -14.74
C ASP A 65 -3.72 -4.31 -14.79
N VAL A 66 -2.80 -4.17 -15.74
CA VAL A 66 -2.01 -2.96 -15.97
C VAL A 66 -2.92 -1.75 -16.22
N ALA A 67 -3.96 -1.90 -17.03
CA ALA A 67 -4.84 -0.80 -17.43
C ALA A 67 -5.62 -0.27 -16.22
N ARG A 68 -6.23 -1.15 -15.42
CA ARG A 68 -6.98 -0.75 -14.23
C ARG A 68 -6.06 -0.14 -13.17
N LYS A 69 -4.85 -0.67 -12.95
CA LYS A 69 -3.87 -0.04 -12.05
C LYS A 69 -3.46 1.36 -12.50
N GLN A 70 -3.22 1.57 -13.80
CA GLN A 70 -2.90 2.90 -14.35
C GLN A 70 -4.03 3.89 -14.13
N HIS A 71 -5.27 3.42 -14.30
CA HIS A 71 -6.48 4.21 -14.07
C HIS A 71 -6.60 4.64 -12.60
N VAL A 72 -6.49 3.68 -11.66
CA VAL A 72 -6.47 3.99 -10.22
C VAL A 72 -5.32 4.94 -9.87
N LEU A 73 -4.15 4.76 -10.46
CA LEU A 73 -3.00 5.63 -10.22
C LEU A 73 -3.25 7.07 -10.71
N ALA A 74 -3.94 7.26 -11.82
CA ALA A 74 -4.36 8.58 -12.29
C ALA A 74 -5.38 9.22 -11.32
N ASN A 75 -6.32 8.45 -10.78
CA ASN A 75 -7.25 8.94 -9.78
C ASN A 75 -6.56 9.28 -8.46
N ILE A 76 -5.52 8.52 -8.06
CA ILE A 76 -4.69 8.84 -6.89
C ILE A 76 -3.96 10.18 -7.12
N ASP A 77 -3.42 10.42 -8.32
CA ASP A 77 -2.77 11.70 -8.65
C ASP A 77 -3.74 12.89 -8.50
N GLN A 78 -4.97 12.73 -9.01
CA GLN A 78 -6.02 13.74 -8.86
C GLN A 78 -6.42 13.94 -7.40
N ALA A 79 -6.70 12.86 -6.67
CA ALA A 79 -7.07 12.90 -5.25
C ALA A 79 -5.96 13.55 -4.41
N PHE A 80 -4.69 13.26 -4.72
CA PHE A 80 -3.55 13.87 -4.04
C PHE A 80 -3.48 15.39 -4.29
N SER A 81 -3.74 15.83 -5.52
CA SER A 81 -3.64 17.25 -5.92
C SER A 81 -4.63 18.18 -5.21
N ILE A 82 -5.78 17.66 -4.77
CA ILE A 82 -6.84 18.43 -4.11
C ILE A 82 -6.72 18.45 -2.58
N LEU A 83 -5.79 17.69 -2.00
CA LEU A 83 -5.56 17.68 -0.55
C LEU A 83 -5.05 19.04 -0.07
N GLU A 84 -5.28 19.35 1.22
CA GLU A 84 -4.68 20.52 1.84
C GLU A 84 -3.14 20.46 1.76
N PRO A 85 -2.45 21.60 1.58
CA PRO A 85 -1.00 21.62 1.42
C PRO A 85 -0.23 20.93 2.55
N HIS A 86 -0.73 21.03 3.79
CA HIS A 86 -0.16 20.36 4.95
C HIS A 86 -0.22 18.82 4.81
N THR A 87 -1.39 18.28 4.44
CA THR A 87 -1.59 16.85 4.21
C THR A 87 -0.75 16.32 3.04
N GLN A 88 -0.62 17.10 1.96
CA GLN A 88 0.27 16.76 0.85
C GLN A 88 1.73 16.65 1.32
N ALA A 89 2.19 17.55 2.19
CA ALA A 89 3.55 17.52 2.72
C ALA A 89 3.82 16.26 3.58
N GLU A 90 2.89 15.91 4.46
CA GLU A 90 2.99 14.70 5.29
C GLU A 90 3.02 13.41 4.44
N LEU A 91 2.14 13.32 3.45
CA LEU A 91 2.12 12.17 2.52
C LEU A 91 3.38 12.11 1.66
N ASN A 92 3.89 13.25 1.19
CA ASN A 92 5.17 13.28 0.48
C ASN A 92 6.32 12.77 1.35
N GLN A 93 6.37 13.15 2.63
CA GLN A 93 7.39 12.65 3.56
C GLN A 93 7.27 11.13 3.76
N LEU A 94 6.04 10.63 3.93
CA LEU A 94 5.79 9.19 4.04
C LEU A 94 6.25 8.45 2.77
N LEU A 95 5.83 8.93 1.59
CA LEU A 95 6.15 8.32 0.31
C LEU A 95 7.65 8.38 0.00
N GLU A 96 8.34 9.43 0.41
CA GLU A 96 9.80 9.53 0.30
C GLU A 96 10.50 8.44 1.11
N ILE A 97 10.07 8.23 2.36
CA ILE A 97 10.61 7.16 3.22
C ILE A 97 10.32 5.79 2.59
N LEU A 98 9.08 5.56 2.13
CA LEU A 98 8.67 4.29 1.53
C LEU A 98 9.36 3.97 0.21
N ALA A 99 9.58 4.98 -0.63
CA ALA A 99 10.29 4.82 -1.89
C ALA A 99 11.79 4.55 -1.67
N SER A 100 12.35 5.02 -0.56
CA SER A 100 13.74 4.75 -0.21
C SER A 100 13.91 3.30 0.27
N ARG A 101 15.01 2.64 -0.14
CA ARG A 101 15.32 1.27 0.29
C ARG A 101 15.48 1.16 1.82
N GLY A 102 16.12 2.16 2.45
CA GLY A 102 16.34 2.18 3.89
C GLY A 102 15.04 2.38 4.67
N GLY A 103 14.20 3.32 4.23
CA GLY A 103 12.90 3.56 4.85
C GLY A 103 11.94 2.38 4.66
N TRP A 104 11.93 1.75 3.48
CA TRP A 104 11.19 0.51 3.25
C TRP A 104 11.63 -0.60 4.21
N LEU A 105 12.94 -0.88 4.32
CA LEU A 105 13.46 -1.91 5.22
C LEU A 105 13.09 -1.62 6.69
N LEU A 106 13.15 -0.37 7.11
CA LEU A 106 12.78 0.05 8.45
C LEU A 106 11.29 -0.17 8.73
N LEU A 107 10.41 0.31 7.83
CA LEU A 107 8.96 0.25 8.00
C LEU A 107 8.39 -1.17 7.78
N SER A 108 9.07 -2.00 6.99
CA SER A 108 8.68 -3.39 6.72
C SER A 108 9.32 -4.41 7.66
N ALA A 109 10.06 -3.98 8.69
CA ALA A 109 10.81 -4.83 9.59
C ALA A 109 11.74 -5.83 8.87
N GLY A 110 12.38 -5.39 7.79
CA GLY A 110 13.32 -6.19 7.00
C GLY A 110 12.68 -7.12 5.98
N ALA A 111 11.44 -6.87 5.56
CA ALA A 111 10.83 -7.62 4.46
C ALA A 111 11.62 -7.44 3.15
N ALA A 112 11.36 -8.36 2.21
CA ALA A 112 11.85 -8.23 0.84
C ALA A 112 11.36 -6.92 0.20
N GLN A 113 11.97 -6.54 -0.93
CA GLN A 113 11.58 -5.33 -1.64
C GLN A 113 10.08 -5.40 -2.00
N LEU A 114 9.37 -4.27 -1.91
CA LEU A 114 7.93 -4.21 -2.18
C LEU A 114 7.51 -4.86 -3.51
N SER A 115 8.35 -4.72 -4.55
CA SER A 115 8.17 -5.34 -5.87
C SER A 115 8.22 -6.87 -5.88
N GLU A 116 8.94 -7.46 -4.93
CA GLU A 116 9.14 -8.92 -4.82
C GLU A 116 8.07 -9.59 -3.93
N LEU A 117 7.35 -8.80 -3.13
CA LEU A 117 6.29 -9.33 -2.26
C LEU A 117 5.08 -9.77 -3.08
N SER A 118 4.51 -10.93 -2.74
CA SER A 118 3.21 -11.34 -3.24
C SER A 118 2.09 -10.46 -2.67
N ILE A 119 0.90 -10.45 -3.30
CA ILE A 119 -0.26 -9.70 -2.79
C ILE A 119 -0.55 -10.08 -1.33
N ALA A 120 -0.54 -11.38 -1.03
CA ALA A 120 -0.79 -11.88 0.32
C ALA A 120 0.25 -11.37 1.34
N GLN A 121 1.53 -11.30 0.96
CA GLN A 121 2.58 -10.75 1.82
C GLN A 121 2.40 -9.25 2.05
N ARG A 122 2.02 -8.49 1.01
CA ARG A 122 1.71 -7.06 1.12
C ARG A 122 0.51 -6.83 2.05
N LEU A 123 -0.56 -7.62 1.90
CA LEU A 123 -1.73 -7.60 2.78
C LEU A 123 -1.36 -7.85 4.25
N LEU A 124 -0.58 -8.90 4.52
CA LEU A 124 -0.13 -9.20 5.88
C LEU A 124 0.71 -8.05 6.48
N LEU A 125 1.60 -7.45 5.69
CA LEU A 125 2.38 -6.30 6.13
C LEU A 125 1.49 -5.09 6.47
N LEU A 126 0.50 -4.80 5.63
CA LEU A 126 -0.44 -3.70 5.86
C LEU A 126 -1.31 -3.95 7.10
N GLN A 127 -1.76 -5.18 7.33
CA GLN A 127 -2.46 -5.57 8.56
C GLN A 127 -1.58 -5.39 9.81
N GLN A 128 -0.29 -5.72 9.71
CA GLN A 128 0.67 -5.48 10.79
C GLN A 128 0.82 -3.98 11.06
N TRP A 129 0.88 -3.13 10.03
CA TRP A 129 0.94 -1.68 10.21
C TRP A 129 -0.30 -1.11 10.89
N GLN A 130 -1.49 -1.56 10.49
CA GLN A 130 -2.76 -1.16 11.07
C GLN A 130 -2.82 -1.42 12.59
N GLN A 131 -2.24 -2.54 13.04
CA GLN A 131 -2.25 -2.98 14.44
C GLN A 131 -0.94 -2.67 15.18
N HIS A 132 0.01 -2.00 14.54
CA HIS A 132 1.34 -1.78 15.11
C HIS A 132 1.28 -0.85 16.31
N TYR A 133 2.16 -1.02 17.31
CA TYR A 133 2.21 -0.15 18.50
C TYR A 133 2.71 1.27 18.18
N LEU A 134 3.60 1.41 17.20
CA LEU A 134 4.06 2.71 16.69
C LEU A 134 2.92 3.44 15.97
N GLN A 135 2.61 4.64 16.45
CA GLN A 135 1.60 5.51 15.84
C GLN A 135 1.95 5.84 14.38
N LEU A 136 3.23 6.02 14.06
CA LEU A 136 3.72 6.29 12.71
C LEU A 136 3.24 5.26 11.68
N LEU A 137 3.30 3.97 12.01
CA LEU A 137 2.89 2.90 11.09
C LEU A 137 1.38 2.83 10.92
N ARG A 138 0.62 3.09 11.99
CA ARG A 138 -0.84 3.20 11.88
C ARG A 138 -1.25 4.38 11.02
N GLN A 139 -0.60 5.54 11.19
CA GLN A 139 -0.85 6.73 10.38
C GLN A 139 -0.48 6.50 8.91
N ALA A 140 0.65 5.83 8.65
CA ALA A 140 1.04 5.44 7.30
C ALA A 140 -0.02 4.55 6.64
N TYR A 141 -0.51 3.54 7.36
CA TYR A 141 -1.60 2.69 6.87
C TYR A 141 -2.86 3.50 6.55
N GLN A 142 -3.33 4.35 7.49
CA GLN A 142 -4.56 5.12 7.32
C GLN A 142 -4.46 6.11 6.15
N GLY A 143 -3.38 6.90 6.06
CA GLY A 143 -3.22 7.87 4.99
C GLY A 143 -3.13 7.23 3.60
N LEU A 144 -2.45 6.09 3.47
CA LEU A 144 -2.41 5.33 2.21
C LEU A 144 -3.77 4.72 1.87
N HIS A 145 -4.44 4.12 2.87
CA HIS A 145 -5.75 3.52 2.69
C HIS A 145 -6.80 4.56 2.27
N GLU A 146 -6.90 5.68 2.99
CA GLU A 146 -7.85 6.76 2.68
C GLU A 146 -7.64 7.29 1.27
N LEU A 147 -6.39 7.55 0.86
CA LEU A 147 -6.09 8.07 -0.47
C LEU A 147 -6.44 7.07 -1.59
N ILE A 148 -6.09 5.79 -1.43
CA ILE A 148 -6.37 4.75 -2.43
C ILE A 148 -7.87 4.48 -2.52
N THR A 149 -8.56 4.39 -1.38
CA THR A 149 -10.00 4.17 -1.30
C THR A 149 -10.77 5.36 -1.87
N ALA A 150 -10.35 6.60 -1.59
CA ALA A 150 -10.93 7.80 -2.20
C ALA A 150 -10.76 7.80 -3.72
N ALA A 151 -9.58 7.42 -4.23
CA ALA A 151 -9.31 7.33 -5.66
C ALA A 151 -10.10 6.22 -6.36
N TRP A 152 -10.35 5.10 -5.69
CA TRP A 152 -11.10 3.97 -6.24
C TRP A 152 -12.62 4.23 -6.23
N TYR A 153 -13.18 4.63 -5.09
CA TYR A 153 -14.62 4.82 -4.95
C TYR A 153 -15.12 6.18 -5.43
N GLY A 154 -14.24 7.18 -5.51
CA GLY A 154 -14.55 8.50 -6.07
C GLY A 154 -14.75 8.48 -7.59
N ASP A 155 -14.46 7.36 -8.25
CA ASP A 155 -14.59 7.21 -9.69
C ASP A 155 -15.86 6.44 -10.09
N PRO A 156 -16.81 7.08 -10.79
CA PRO A 156 -18.04 6.45 -11.25
C PRO A 156 -17.84 5.24 -12.18
N THR A 157 -16.70 5.16 -12.87
CA THR A 157 -16.43 4.08 -13.82
C THR A 157 -16.20 2.73 -13.13
N ALA A 158 -15.81 2.72 -11.85
CA ALA A 158 -15.64 1.50 -11.06
C ALA A 158 -16.97 0.97 -10.48
N TRP A 159 -18.03 1.78 -10.39
CA TRP A 159 -19.28 1.42 -9.73
C TRP A 159 -20.07 0.26 -10.36
N PRO A 160 -20.13 0.09 -11.70
CA PRO A 160 -20.87 -1.01 -12.31
C PRO A 160 -20.37 -2.39 -11.89
N GLU A 161 -19.06 -2.55 -11.71
CA GLU A 161 -18.43 -3.80 -11.26
C GLU A 161 -18.74 -4.10 -9.79
N LEU A 162 -18.98 -3.05 -9.00
CA LEU A 162 -19.33 -3.12 -7.59
C LEU A 162 -20.84 -3.34 -7.36
N ALA A 163 -21.64 -3.45 -8.42
CA ALA A 163 -23.10 -3.41 -8.35
C ALA A 163 -23.64 -2.23 -7.53
N TYR A 164 -22.89 -1.12 -7.49
CA TYR A 164 -23.26 0.05 -6.71
C TYR A 164 -24.24 0.91 -7.52
N HIS A 165 -25.45 1.07 -6.99
CA HIS A 165 -26.44 1.98 -7.55
C HIS A 165 -26.38 3.32 -6.81
N LEU A 166 -26.10 4.39 -7.56
CA LEU A 166 -26.11 5.72 -7.00
C LEU A 166 -27.50 6.04 -6.41
N PRO A 167 -27.59 6.52 -5.15
CA PRO A 167 -28.85 6.92 -4.55
C PRO A 167 -29.59 7.90 -5.46
N VAL A 168 -30.92 7.78 -5.52
CA VAL A 168 -31.76 8.54 -6.45
C VAL A 168 -31.56 10.06 -6.28
N GLN A 169 -31.25 10.49 -5.06
CA GLN A 169 -30.98 11.88 -4.69
C GLN A 169 -29.64 12.40 -5.23
N ALA A 170 -28.62 11.54 -5.35
CA ALA A 170 -27.29 11.91 -5.82
C ALA A 170 -27.16 11.88 -7.35
N ARG A 171 -28.12 11.29 -8.06
CA ARG A 171 -28.12 11.16 -9.53
C ARG A 171 -28.14 12.50 -10.28
N GLY A 172 -28.65 13.56 -9.64
CA GLY A 172 -28.62 14.91 -10.19
C GLY A 172 -27.26 15.59 -10.14
N LEU A 173 -26.36 15.18 -9.23
CA LEU A 173 -25.08 15.87 -8.98
C LEU A 173 -23.94 15.42 -9.91
N VAL A 174 -24.12 14.31 -10.63
CA VAL A 174 -23.08 13.68 -11.48
C VAL A 174 -23.31 13.99 -12.97
N ASN A 175 -24.48 14.53 -13.33
CA ASN A 175 -24.87 14.80 -14.73
C ASN A 175 -24.80 16.28 -15.13
N ASP A 176 -24.32 17.15 -14.24
CA ASP A 176 -24.06 18.58 -14.49
C ASP A 176 -22.54 18.83 -14.59
#